data_AF-A0AAD4ZZR0-F1
#
_entry.id   AF-A0AAD4ZZR0-F1
#
_cell.length_a   1.000
_cell.length_b   1.000
_cell.length_c   1.000
_cell.angle_alpha   90.00
_cell.angle_beta   90.00
_cell.angle_gamma   90.00
#
_symmetry.space_group_name_H-M   'P 1'
#
loop_
_entity.id
_entity.type
_entity.pdbx_description
1 polymer ?
#
loop_
_entity_poly.entity_id
_entity_poly.type
_entity_poly.pdbx_seq_one_letter_code
_entity_poly.pdbx_strand_id
1 'polypeptide(L)'
;FSGDPDSCQSFIMQCDLIFCMQPSQLGTKRSKVAYVISLLSGRALRWATAEWKSQSAHCRSFAVFSAELRNVFGTSMPRQDAARSLVSAAQGHRSVAEFAAEFRTQATDSGWDRIALYDTFLQGLS
;
A
#
# COMPACT_ATOMS: atom_id res chain seq x y z
N PHE A 1 2.58 -13.33 2.97
CA PHE A 1 2.93 -12.45 1.83
C PHE A 1 4.16 -12.98 1.11
N SER A 2 4.06 -13.28 -0.18
CA SER A 2 5.15 -13.88 -0.98
C SER A 2 6.00 -12.87 -1.75
N GLY A 3 5.64 -11.59 -1.76
CA GLY A 3 6.32 -10.52 -2.51
C GLY A 3 5.58 -10.06 -3.77
N ASP A 4 4.26 -10.24 -3.81
CA ASP A 4 3.38 -9.76 -4.87
C ASP A 4 3.06 -8.26 -4.70
N PRO A 5 3.34 -7.38 -5.67
CA PRO A 5 3.16 -5.95 -5.49
C PRO A 5 1.75 -5.48 -5.17
N ASP A 6 0.74 -6.09 -5.79
CA ASP A 6 -0.66 -5.66 -5.65
C ASP A 6 -1.21 -5.95 -4.24
N SER A 7 -0.70 -6.99 -3.58
CA SER A 7 -1.09 -7.34 -2.20
C SER A 7 -0.24 -6.70 -1.10
N CYS A 8 0.83 -5.96 -1.45
CA CYS A 8 1.79 -5.43 -0.47
C CYS A 8 1.13 -4.47 0.54
N GLN A 9 0.36 -3.49 0.03
CA GLN A 9 -0.29 -2.49 0.88
C GLN A 9 -1.36 -3.13 1.79
N SER A 10 -2.19 -4.02 1.23
CA SER A 10 -3.21 -4.76 1.98
C SER A 10 -2.58 -5.62 3.08
N PHE A 11 -1.46 -6.28 2.81
CA PHE A 11 -0.72 -7.06 3.80
C PHE A 11 -0.20 -6.19 4.95
N ILE A 12 0.37 -5.02 4.66
CA ILE A 12 0.87 -4.10 5.69
C ILE A 12 -0.28 -3.58 6.56
N MET A 13 -1.40 -3.19 5.95
CA MET A 13 -2.60 -2.78 6.67
C MET A 13 -3.11 -3.87 7.61
N GLN A 14 -3.16 -5.13 7.15
CA GLN A 14 -3.57 -6.26 8.00
C GLN A 14 -2.65 -6.43 9.21
N CYS A 15 -1.33 -6.26 9.04
CA CYS A 15 -0.38 -6.30 10.16
C CYS A 15 -0.67 -5.19 11.18
N ASP A 16 -0.93 -3.97 10.73
CA ASP A 16 -1.30 -2.84 11.60
C ASP A 16 -2.57 -3.13 12.40
N LEU A 17 -3.61 -3.68 11.76
CA LEU A 17 -4.86 -4.06 12.43
C LEU A 17 -4.61 -5.06 13.56
N ILE A 18 -3.77 -6.07 13.34
CA ILE A 18 -3.41 -7.05 14.39
C ILE A 18 -2.67 -6.36 15.54
N PHE A 19 -1.75 -5.45 15.25
CA PHE A 19 -1.04 -4.71 16.31
C PHE A 19 -1.96 -3.81 17.14
N CYS A 20 -3.00 -3.24 16.52
CA CYS A 20 -4.03 -2.49 17.22
C CYS A 20 -4.90 -3.40 18.10
N MET A 21 -5.20 -4.61 17.64
CA MET A 21 -6.01 -5.58 18.39
C MET A 21 -5.25 -6.30 19.51
N GLN A 22 -3.92 -6.41 19.41
CA GLN A 22 -3.08 -7.17 20.34
C GLN A 22 -1.91 -6.36 20.93
N PRO A 23 -2.17 -5.20 21.56
CA PRO A 23 -1.10 -4.32 22.06
C PRO A 23 -0.25 -4.95 23.17
N SER A 24 -0.82 -5.85 23.98
CA SER A 24 -0.12 -6.53 25.07
C SER A 24 0.84 -7.63 24.61
N GLN A 25 0.49 -8.38 23.55
CA GLN A 25 1.33 -9.46 23.02
C GLN A 25 2.43 -8.94 22.07
N LEU A 26 2.16 -7.83 21.37
CA LEU A 26 3.06 -7.25 20.38
C LEU A 26 3.56 -5.87 20.83
N GLY A 27 3.93 -5.76 22.11
CA GLY A 27 4.29 -4.50 22.75
C GLY A 27 5.64 -3.92 22.31
N THR A 28 6.57 -4.74 21.81
CA THR A 28 7.90 -4.26 21.42
C THR A 28 8.01 -3.97 19.93
N LYS A 29 8.83 -2.97 19.57
CA LYS A 29 9.12 -2.67 18.16
C LYS A 29 9.69 -3.88 17.41
N ARG A 30 10.52 -4.69 18.08
CA ARG A 30 11.18 -5.87 17.50
C ARG A 30 10.24 -7.07 17.37
N SER A 31 9.32 -7.29 18.32
CA SER A 31 8.31 -8.36 18.22
C SER A 31 7.34 -8.13 17.06
N LYS A 32 6.96 -6.87 16.79
CA LYS A 32 6.16 -6.52 15.61
C LYS A 32 6.87 -6.88 14.30
N VAL A 33 8.17 -6.58 14.18
CA VAL A 33 8.96 -6.96 13.00
C VAL A 33 9.06 -8.49 12.88
N ALA A 34 9.36 -9.19 13.96
CA ALA A 34 9.43 -10.66 13.96
C ALA A 34 8.10 -11.30 13.54
N TYR A 35 6.97 -10.76 14.02
CA TYR A 35 5.64 -11.18 13.62
C TYR A 35 5.44 -11.04 12.11
N VAL A 36 5.73 -9.87 11.52
CA VAL A 36 5.63 -9.67 10.07
C VAL A 36 6.48 -10.68 9.31
N ILE A 37 7.73 -10.88 9.71
CA ILE A 37 8.64 -11.84 9.07
C ILE A 37 8.05 -13.25 9.09
N SER A 38 7.41 -13.67 10.18
CA SER A 38 6.78 -14.99 10.29
C SER A 38 5.61 -15.19 9.31
N LEU A 39 5.01 -14.10 8.82
CA LEU A 39 3.94 -14.12 7.82
C LEU A 39 4.44 -14.02 6.37
N LEU A 40 5.76 -13.89 6.18
CA LEU A 40 6.36 -13.83 4.85
C LEU A 40 6.62 -15.23 4.29
N SER A 41 6.59 -15.35 2.97
CA SER A 41 6.95 -16.56 2.25
C SER A 41 7.75 -16.23 0.98
N GLY A 42 8.30 -17.25 0.33
CA GLY A 42 8.98 -17.11 -0.96
C GLY A 42 10.08 -16.04 -0.98
N ARG A 43 10.03 -15.17 -1.99
CA ARG A 43 11.02 -14.10 -2.22
C ARG A 43 10.98 -13.01 -1.13
N ALA A 44 9.81 -12.69 -0.58
CA ALA A 44 9.70 -11.75 0.54
C ALA A 44 10.38 -12.27 1.81
N LEU A 45 10.19 -13.56 2.15
CA LEU A 45 10.86 -14.16 3.31
C LEU A 45 12.38 -14.21 3.14
N ARG A 46 12.86 -14.54 1.94
CA ARG A 46 14.30 -14.55 1.62
C ARG A 46 14.94 -13.18 1.84
N TRP A 47 14.30 -12.12 1.33
CA TRP A 47 14.76 -10.75 1.55
C TRP A 47 14.77 -10.40 3.04
N ALA A 48 13.65 -10.63 3.73
CA ALA A 48 13.55 -10.29 5.15
C ALA A 48 14.54 -11.08 6.04
N THR A 49 14.88 -12.30 5.64
CA THR A 49 15.91 -13.11 6.32
C THR A 49 17.29 -12.45 6.21
N ALA A 50 17.62 -11.88 5.05
CA ALA A 50 18.88 -11.16 4.85
C ALA A 50 18.93 -9.87 5.69
N GLU A 51 17.85 -9.08 5.69
CA GLU A 51 17.71 -7.89 6.53
C GLU A 51 17.82 -8.22 8.03
N TRP A 52 17.19 -9.31 8.46
CA TRP A 52 17.22 -9.72 9.86
C TRP A 52 18.62 -10.21 10.29
N LYS A 53 19.28 -11.01 9.46
CA LYS A 53 20.63 -11.55 9.73
C LYS A 53 21.69 -10.45 9.78
N SER A 54 21.58 -9.44 8.93
CA SER A 54 22.48 -8.28 8.91
C SER A 54 22.21 -7.28 10.04
N GLN A 55 21.20 -7.54 10.89
CA GLN A 55 20.73 -6.58 11.91
C GLN A 55 20.43 -5.21 11.31
N SER A 56 19.88 -5.21 10.11
CA SER A 56 19.60 -4.01 9.34
C SER A 56 18.81 -2.97 10.13
N ALA A 57 19.10 -1.69 9.86
CA ALA A 57 18.38 -0.56 10.42
C ALA A 57 16.88 -0.61 10.08
N HIS A 58 16.50 -1.31 9.01
CA HIS A 58 15.11 -1.53 8.62
C HIS A 58 14.35 -2.40 9.63
N CYS A 59 15.01 -3.33 10.32
CA CYS A 59 14.39 -4.22 11.31
C CYS A 59 14.21 -3.60 12.72
N ARG A 60 14.45 -2.30 12.89
CA ARG A 60 14.36 -1.61 14.20
C ARG A 60 12.91 -1.38 14.66
N SER A 61 11.98 -1.24 13.72
CA SER A 61 10.56 -1.06 14.03
C SER A 61 9.70 -1.41 12.83
N PHE A 62 8.44 -1.70 13.07
CA PHE A 62 7.48 -1.95 12.01
C PHE A 62 7.35 -0.79 11.01
N ALA A 63 7.41 0.46 11.48
CA ALA A 63 7.31 1.63 10.60
C ALA A 63 8.44 1.65 9.55
N VAL A 64 9.68 1.43 9.99
CA VAL A 64 10.84 1.41 9.08
C VAL A 64 10.83 0.15 8.21
N PHE A 65 10.48 -1.00 8.79
CA PHE A 65 10.44 -2.27 8.05
C PHE A 65 9.36 -2.26 6.96
N SER A 66 8.17 -1.74 7.26
CA SER A 66 7.08 -1.65 6.28
C SER A 66 7.33 -0.61 5.20
N ALA A 67 8.06 0.47 5.49
CA ALA A 67 8.51 1.40 4.46
C ALA A 67 9.45 0.71 3.48
N GLU A 68 10.42 -0.05 3.97
CA GLU A 68 11.35 -0.79 3.10
C GLU A 68 10.64 -1.95 2.36
N LEU A 69 9.70 -2.63 3.01
CA LEU A 69 8.88 -3.67 2.37
C LEU A 69 8.10 -3.09 1.17
N ARG A 70 7.54 -1.87 1.30
CA ARG A 70 6.90 -1.15 0.18
C ARG A 70 7.91 -0.76 -0.89
N ASN A 71 9.09 -0.32 -0.51
CA ASN A 71 10.14 0.06 -1.47
C ASN A 71 10.57 -1.15 -2.33
N VAL A 72 10.74 -2.32 -1.71
CA VAL A 72 11.24 -3.53 -2.38
C VAL A 72 10.15 -4.29 -3.12
N PHE A 73 8.93 -4.34 -2.57
CA PHE A 73 7.85 -5.18 -3.08
C PHE A 73 6.58 -4.43 -3.45
N GLY A 74 6.41 -3.15 -3.14
CA GLY A 74 5.21 -2.41 -3.49
C GLY A 74 5.13 -2.09 -4.98
N THR A 75 3.92 -1.78 -5.46
CA THR A 75 3.75 -1.12 -6.75
C THR A 75 4.31 0.31 -6.66
N SER A 76 4.88 0.79 -7.77
CA SER A 76 5.55 2.09 -7.83
C SER A 76 4.57 3.22 -7.54
N MET A 77 4.57 3.73 -6.31
CA MET A 77 3.81 4.89 -5.83
C MET A 77 2.32 4.91 -6.24
N PRO A 78 1.38 4.61 -5.31
CA PRO A 78 -0.06 4.76 -5.53
C PRO A 78 -0.43 6.11 -6.17
N ARG A 79 0.35 7.16 -5.90
CA ARG A 79 0.19 8.50 -6.47
C ARG A 79 0.38 8.59 -7.97
N GLN A 80 1.41 7.93 -8.53
CA GLN A 80 1.70 8.00 -9.97
C GLN A 80 0.75 7.10 -10.76
N ASP A 81 0.45 5.91 -10.23
CA ASP A 81 -0.51 5.01 -10.83
C ASP A 81 -1.94 5.55 -10.71
N ALA A 82 -2.35 6.09 -9.55
CA ALA A 82 -3.64 6.75 -9.41
C ALA A 82 -3.75 7.99 -10.30
N ALA A 83 -2.70 8.82 -10.40
CA ALA A 83 -2.69 9.94 -11.33
C ALA A 83 -2.88 9.48 -12.78
N ARG A 84 -2.16 8.43 -13.23
CA ARG A 84 -2.33 7.86 -14.58
C ARG A 84 -3.71 7.25 -14.79
N SER A 85 -4.21 6.50 -13.80
CA SER A 85 -5.54 5.91 -13.84
C SER A 85 -6.61 6.99 -13.95
N LEU A 86 -6.50 8.09 -13.19
CA LEU A 86 -7.40 9.23 -13.26
C LEU A 86 -7.39 9.89 -14.64
N VAL A 87 -6.22 10.12 -15.25
CA VAL A 87 -6.12 10.66 -16.62
C VAL A 87 -6.83 9.75 -17.63
N SER A 88 -6.69 8.43 -17.47
CA SER A 88 -7.28 7.44 -18.38
C SER A 88 -8.74 7.07 -18.05
N ALA A 89 -9.31 7.63 -16.98
CA ALA A 89 -10.61 7.23 -16.48
C ALA A 89 -11.72 7.77 -17.40
N ALA A 90 -12.58 6.87 -17.90
CA ALA A 90 -13.75 7.21 -18.70
C ALA A 90 -15.00 6.53 -18.14
N GLN A 91 -16.14 7.22 -18.16
CA GLN A 91 -17.43 6.71 -17.71
C GLN A 91 -17.84 5.49 -18.56
N GLY A 92 -17.85 5.65 -19.89
CA GLY A 92 -18.27 4.62 -20.82
C GLY A 92 -19.73 4.22 -20.58
N HIS A 93 -20.00 2.91 -20.56
CA HIS A 93 -21.36 2.40 -20.35
C HIS A 93 -21.86 2.44 -18.90
N ARG A 94 -21.02 2.89 -17.95
CA ARG A 94 -21.37 2.93 -16.52
C ARG A 94 -22.22 4.14 -16.19
N SER A 95 -22.93 4.06 -15.07
CA SER A 95 -23.61 5.24 -14.54
C SER A 95 -22.60 6.27 -14.03
N VAL A 96 -22.96 7.56 -14.08
CA VAL A 96 -22.14 8.64 -13.51
C VAL A 96 -21.84 8.39 -12.02
N ALA A 97 -22.79 7.81 -11.28
CA ALA A 97 -22.62 7.52 -9.86
C ALA A 97 -21.55 6.44 -9.59
N GLU A 98 -21.54 5.38 -10.40
CA GLU A 98 -20.56 4.30 -10.33
C GLU A 98 -19.16 4.80 -10.71
N PHE A 99 -19.05 5.53 -11.83
CA PHE A 99 -17.81 6.19 -12.23
C PHE A 99 -17.28 7.13 -11.13
N ALA A 100 -18.15 7.95 -10.52
CA ALA A 100 -17.76 8.85 -9.43
C ALA A 100 -17.31 8.12 -8.16
N ALA A 101 -17.80 6.91 -7.87
CA ALA A 101 -17.34 6.12 -6.72
C ALA A 101 -15.91 5.61 -6.93
N GLU A 102 -15.62 5.07 -8.12
CA GLU A 102 -14.27 4.62 -8.46
C GLU A 102 -13.27 5.77 -8.56
N PHE A 103 -13.64 6.86 -9.25
CA PHE A 103 -12.80 8.04 -9.41
C PHE A 103 -12.39 8.62 -8.06
N ARG A 104 -13.31 8.68 -7.08
CA ARG A 104 -13.00 9.17 -5.73
C ARG A 104 -12.02 8.27 -4.97
N THR A 105 -12.09 6.96 -5.18
CA THR A 105 -11.16 6.02 -4.57
C THR A 105 -9.74 6.28 -5.07
N GLN A 106 -9.58 6.46 -6.39
CA GLN A 106 -8.29 6.79 -7.01
C GLN A 106 -7.80 8.22 -6.65
N ALA A 107 -8.71 9.19 -6.59
CA ALA A 107 -8.41 10.58 -6.26
C ALA A 107 -7.73 10.72 -4.90
N THR A 108 -8.12 9.91 -3.92
CA THR A 108 -7.59 9.95 -2.54
C THR A 108 -6.08 9.71 -2.51
N ASP A 109 -5.57 8.83 -3.38
CA ASP A 109 -4.16 8.44 -3.40
C ASP A 109 -3.33 9.21 -4.44
N SER A 110 -3.97 9.94 -5.35
CA SER A 110 -3.33 10.72 -6.44
C SER A 110 -2.61 11.99 -5.99
N GLY A 111 -2.98 12.54 -4.82
CA GLY A 111 -2.48 13.82 -4.31
C GLY A 111 -2.64 15.00 -5.29
N TRP A 112 -3.60 14.93 -6.21
CA TRP A 112 -3.98 16.05 -7.06
C TRP A 112 -4.83 17.07 -6.29
N ASP A 113 -4.79 18.32 -6.73
CA ASP A 113 -5.65 19.36 -6.17
C ASP A 113 -7.10 19.24 -6.70
N ARG A 114 -8.01 19.98 -6.07
CA ARG A 114 -9.43 19.95 -6.42
C ARG A 114 -9.74 20.43 -7.84
N ILE A 115 -8.91 21.30 -8.41
CA ILE A 115 -9.12 21.86 -9.74
C ILE A 115 -8.76 20.79 -10.78
N ALA A 116 -7.58 20.17 -10.64
CA ALA A 116 -7.15 19.07 -11.50
C ALA A 116 -8.13 17.89 -11.45
N LEU A 117 -8.62 17.52 -10.25
CA LEU A 117 -9.60 16.44 -10.10
C LEU A 117 -10.95 16.77 -10.77
N TYR A 118 -11.39 18.03 -10.72
CA TYR A 118 -12.64 18.45 -11.35
C TYR A 118 -12.54 18.41 -12.88
N ASP A 119 -11.47 18.97 -13.44
CA ASP A 119 -11.26 19.03 -14.88
C ASP A 119 -11.13 17.62 -15.47
N THR A 120 -10.37 16.73 -14.83
CA THR A 120 -10.21 15.34 -15.30
C THR A 120 -11.50 14.53 -15.14
N PHE A 121 -12.28 14.75 -14.07
CA PHE A 121 -13.58 14.09 -13.93
C PHE A 121 -14.52 14.47 -15.08
N LEU A 122 -14.59 15.76 -15.44
CA LEU A 122 -15.42 16.23 -16.55
C LEU A 122 -14.96 15.66 -17.90
N GLN A 123 -13.65 15.57 -18.14
CA GLN A 123 -13.11 14.94 -19.35
C GLN A 123 -13.46 13.46 -19.47
N GLY A 124 -13.62 12.76 -18.35
CA GLY A 124 -14.00 11.35 -18.31
C GLY A 124 -15.50 11.09 -18.49
N LEU A 125 -16.36 12.12 -18.49
CA LEU A 125 -17.80 11.94 -18.72
C LEU A 125 -18.07 11.78 -20.22
N SER A 126 -18.18 10.52 -20.67
CA SER A 126 -18.49 10.13 -22.05
C SER A 126 -19.30 8.85 -22.09
#